data_AF-A0A929N149-F1
#
_entry.id   AF-A0A929N149-F1
#
_cell.length_a   1.000
_cell.length_b   1.000
_cell.length_c   1.000
_cell.angle_alpha   90.00
_cell.angle_beta   90.00
_cell.angle_gamma   90.00
#
_symmetry.space_group_name_H-M   'P 1'
#
loop_
_entity.id
_entity.type
_entity.pdbx_description
1 polymer ?
#
loop_
_entity_poly.entity_id
_entity_poly.type
_entity_poly.pdbx_seq_one_letter_code
_entity_poly.pdbx_strand_id
1 'polypeptide(L)'
;MAPSADFSVSPSRPVRVLLDGTAIPADLGGVGRYVDDLVPELVAEGADLTMVVQARDAEHFSKRVPDARVIAVPRRFESRPARMAWEQ
;
A
#
# COMPACT_ATOMS: atom_id res chain seq x y z
N MET A 1 2.60 -47.18 -12.06
CA MET A 1 1.86 -46.25 -11.19
C MET A 1 2.89 -45.29 -10.61
N ALA A 2 3.01 -44.09 -11.17
CA ALA A 2 3.99 -43.10 -10.70
C ALA A 2 3.48 -42.39 -9.44
N PRO A 3 4.34 -42.05 -8.48
CA PRO A 3 3.92 -41.30 -7.29
C PRO A 3 3.55 -39.86 -7.69
N SER A 4 2.31 -39.47 -7.44
CA SER A 4 1.87 -38.09 -7.45
C SER A 4 2.51 -37.37 -6.26
N ALA A 5 3.46 -36.48 -6.53
CA ALA A 5 4.05 -35.64 -5.49
C ALA A 5 3.01 -34.60 -5.05
N ASP A 6 2.59 -34.69 -3.80
CA ASP A 6 1.83 -33.62 -3.13
C ASP A 6 2.77 -32.44 -2.89
N PHE A 7 2.65 -31.41 -3.72
CA PHE A 7 3.22 -30.10 -3.45
C PHE A 7 2.34 -29.38 -2.43
N SER A 8 2.42 -29.80 -1.17
CA SER A 8 1.80 -29.04 -0.08
C SER A 8 2.55 -27.71 0.07
N VAL A 9 1.94 -26.63 -0.44
CA VAL A 9 2.38 -25.27 -0.13
C VAL A 9 2.05 -25.04 1.34
N SER A 10 3.06 -25.03 2.21
CA SER A 10 2.90 -24.51 3.57
C SER A 10 2.29 -23.12 3.48
N PRO A 11 1.31 -22.73 4.32
CA PRO A 11 0.71 -21.41 4.23
C PRO A 11 1.84 -20.38 4.33
N SER A 12 2.13 -19.73 3.19
CA SER A 12 3.16 -18.71 3.15
C SER A 12 2.72 -17.61 4.09
N ARG A 13 3.61 -17.15 4.97
CA ARG A 13 3.34 -15.94 5.75
C ARG A 13 2.83 -14.86 4.78
N PRO A 14 1.80 -14.08 5.18
CA PRO A 14 1.26 -13.03 4.33
C PRO A 14 2.40 -12.11 3.88
N VAL A 15 2.39 -11.75 2.60
CA VAL A 15 3.40 -10.87 2.03
C VAL A 15 3.25 -9.50 2.68
N ARG A 16 4.33 -8.99 3.27
CA ARG A 16 4.34 -7.66 3.89
C ARG A 16 4.64 -6.62 2.83
N VAL A 17 3.75 -5.64 2.72
CA VAL A 17 3.86 -4.58 1.70
C VAL A 17 3.88 -3.23 2.39
N LEU A 18 4.92 -2.44 2.11
CA LEU A 18 4.96 -1.02 2.42
C LEU A 18 4.72 -0.24 1.12
N LEU A 19 3.61 0.48 1.04
CA LEU A 19 3.29 1.35 -0.09
C LEU A 19 3.54 2.81 0.29
N ASP A 20 4.51 3.44 -0.36
CA ASP A 20 4.72 4.88 -0.28
C ASP A 20 3.75 5.61 -1.23
N GLY A 21 2.68 6.15 -0.65
CA GLY A 21 1.67 6.96 -1.33
C GLY A 21 1.92 8.46 -1.17
N THR A 22 3.09 8.90 -0.71
CA THR A 22 3.35 10.33 -0.49
C THR A 22 3.40 11.14 -1.79
N ALA A 23 3.58 10.46 -2.93
CA ALA A 23 3.56 11.07 -4.26
C ALA A 23 2.17 11.15 -4.92
N ILE A 24 1.12 10.65 -4.28
CA ILE A 24 -0.25 10.68 -4.82
C ILE A 24 -0.68 12.14 -5.04
N PRO A 25 -1.09 12.52 -6.26
CA PRO A 25 -1.63 13.84 -6.55
C PRO A 25 -2.89 14.13 -5.71
N ALA A 26 -3.07 15.38 -5.28
CA ALA A 26 -4.19 15.77 -4.42
C ALA A 26 -5.56 15.63 -5.10
N ASP A 27 -5.61 15.63 -6.43
CA ASP A 27 -6.83 15.40 -7.23
C ASP A 27 -7.08 13.91 -7.54
N LEU A 28 -6.23 13.02 -7.00
CA LEU A 28 -6.21 11.58 -7.31
C LEU A 28 -6.20 11.29 -8.83
N GLY A 29 -5.63 12.19 -9.64
CA GLY A 29 -5.48 11.97 -11.09
C GLY A 29 -4.60 10.76 -11.40
N GLY A 30 -4.75 10.16 -12.58
CA GLY A 30 -3.88 9.08 -13.12
C GLY A 30 -3.44 8.01 -12.11
N VAL A 31 -2.24 8.19 -11.55
CA VAL A 31 -1.63 7.29 -10.56
C VAL A 31 -2.43 7.19 -9.25
N GLY A 32 -3.07 8.27 -8.80
CA GLY A 32 -3.88 8.27 -7.58
C GLY A 32 -5.05 7.30 -7.68
N ARG A 33 -5.78 7.34 -8.80
CA ARG A 33 -6.87 6.41 -9.09
C ARG A 33 -6.40 4.97 -9.21
N TYR A 34 -5.28 4.74 -9.90
CA TYR A 34 -4.71 3.39 -9.98
C TYR A 34 -4.38 2.83 -8.59
N VAL A 35 -3.77 3.63 -7.71
CA VAL A 35 -3.49 3.20 -6.34
C VAL A 35 -4.78 2.96 -5.55
N ASP A 36 -5.78 3.81 -5.73
CA ASP A 36 -7.10 3.67 -5.08
C ASP A 36 -7.82 2.35 -5.44
N ASP A 37 -7.67 1.91 -6.69
CA ASP A 37 -8.20 0.65 -7.18
C ASP A 37 -7.32 -0.56 -6.79
N LEU A 38 -6.01 -0.39 -6.66
CA LEU A 38 -5.06 -1.47 -6.39
C LEU A 38 -5.05 -1.92 -4.92
N VAL A 39 -5.05 -0.98 -3.97
CA VAL A 39 -4.85 -1.29 -2.54
C VAL A 39 -5.89 -2.24 -1.92
N PRO A 40 -7.19 -2.18 -2.28
CA PRO A 40 -8.17 -3.14 -1.78
C PRO A 40 -7.90 -4.56 -2.29
N GLU A 41 -7.48 -4.69 -3.54
CA GLU A 41 -7.17 -5.99 -4.14
C GLU A 41 -5.93 -6.60 -3.47
N LEU A 42 -4.91 -5.81 -3.14
CA LEU A 42 -3.75 -6.29 -2.38
C LEU A 42 -4.15 -6.85 -1.01
N VAL A 43 -5.06 -6.17 -0.30
CA VAL A 43 -5.59 -6.65 0.98
C VAL A 43 -6.43 -7.91 0.78
N ALA A 44 -7.26 -7.96 -0.26
CA ALA A 44 -8.10 -9.13 -0.58
C ALA A 44 -7.27 -10.38 -0.90
N GLU A 45 -6.13 -10.22 -1.57
CA GLU A 45 -5.14 -11.28 -1.84
C GLU A 45 -4.30 -11.67 -0.60
N GLY A 46 -4.56 -11.05 0.55
CA GLY A 46 -3.95 -11.41 1.83
C GLY A 46 -2.61 -10.71 2.13
N ALA A 47 -2.32 -9.57 1.49
CA ALA A 47 -1.16 -8.77 1.85
C ALA A 47 -1.33 -8.11 3.22
N ASP A 48 -0.27 -8.16 4.03
CA ASP A 48 -0.13 -7.34 5.24
C ASP A 48 0.34 -5.93 4.83
N LEU A 49 -0.64 -5.06 4.52
CA LEU A 49 -0.43 -3.76 3.90
C LEU A 49 -0.23 -2.65 4.93
N THR A 50 0.88 -1.92 4.79
CA THR A 50 1.10 -0.61 5.42
C THR A 50 1.22 0.47 4.34
N MET A 51 0.45 1.54 4.46
CA MET A 51 0.50 2.69 3.57
C MET A 51 1.11 3.90 4.30
N VAL A 52 2.05 4.58 3.65
CA VAL A 52 2.60 5.86 4.10
C VAL A 52 2.09 6.93 3.16
N VAL A 53 1.23 7.83 3.66
CA VAL A 53 0.49 8.79 2.82
C VAL A 53 0.59 10.21 3.37
N GLN A 54 0.27 11.21 2.55
CA GLN A 54 0.15 12.58 3.03
C GLN A 54 -1.10 12.73 3.92
N ALA A 55 -1.06 13.67 4.86
CA ALA A 55 -2.12 13.84 5.86
C ALA A 55 -3.52 14.03 5.26
N ARG A 56 -3.63 14.66 4.08
CA ARG A 56 -4.90 14.83 3.36
C ARG A 56 -5.53 13.53 2.85
N ASP A 57 -4.73 12.49 2.63
CA ASP A 57 -5.16 11.24 2.01
C ASP A 57 -5.40 10.13 3.05
N ALA A 58 -4.97 10.35 4.30
CA ALA A 58 -5.02 9.35 5.37
C ALA A 58 -6.44 8.87 5.69
N GLU A 59 -7.40 9.79 5.78
CA GLU A 59 -8.80 9.42 6.06
C GLU A 59 -9.42 8.63 4.90
N HIS A 60 -9.14 9.04 3.66
CA HIS A 60 -9.61 8.36 2.46
C HIS A 60 -9.14 6.90 2.43
N PHE A 61 -7.83 6.67 2.55
CA PHE A 61 -7.27 5.31 2.51
C PHE A 61 -7.65 4.47 3.73
N SER A 62 -7.75 5.06 4.93
CA SER A 62 -8.20 4.32 6.12
C SER A 62 -9.63 3.80 5.99
N LYS A 63 -10.50 4.51 5.26
CA LYS A 63 -11.85 4.05 4.92
C LYS A 63 -11.85 3.01 3.80
N ARG A 64 -10.97 3.17 2.81
CA ARG A 64 -10.90 2.31 1.63
C ARG A 64 -10.36 0.91 1.95
N VAL A 65 -9.38 0.83 2.85
CA VAL A 65 -8.70 -0.40 3.27
C VAL A 65 -8.61 -0.45 4.81
N PRO A 66 -9.73 -0.74 5.51
CA PRO A 66 -9.78 -0.67 6.98
C PRO A 66 -8.86 -1.68 7.68
N ASP A 67 -8.49 -2.76 7.00
CA ASP A 67 -7.58 -3.79 7.52
C ASP A 67 -6.09 -3.44 7.30
N ALA A 68 -5.79 -2.38 6.54
CA ALA A 68 -4.43 -1.91 6.32
C ALA A 68 -4.00 -0.91 7.41
N ARG A 69 -2.69 -0.84 7.68
CA ARG A 69 -2.12 0.20 8.53
C ARG A 69 -1.85 1.46 7.70
N VAL A 70 -2.56 2.56 7.97
CA VAL A 70 -2.31 3.84 7.30
C VAL A 70 -1.54 4.79 8.22
N ILE A 71 -0.40 5.30 7.73
CA ILE A 71 0.49 6.22 8.45
C ILE A 71 0.51 7.55 7.70
N ALA A 72 0.03 8.62 8.34
CA ALA A 72 0.15 9.97 7.81
C ALA A 72 1.56 10.53 8.06
N VAL A 73 2.23 10.99 7.00
CA VAL A 73 3.53 11.66 7.14
C VAL A 73 3.38 13.09 7.67
N PRO A 74 4.36 13.59 8.44
CA PRO A 74 4.40 14.99 8.84
C PRO A 74 4.41 15.95 7.64
N ARG A 75 3.80 17.14 7.79
CA ARG A 75 3.70 18.17 6.74
C ARG A 75 5.01 18.52 6.04
N ARG A 76 6.16 18.38 6.70
CA ARG A 76 7.48 18.63 6.09
C ARG A 76 7.74 17.78 4.84
N PHE A 77 7.11 16.61 4.74
CA PHE A 77 7.18 15.71 3.59
C PHE A 77 6.11 16.01 2.52
N GLU A 78 5.39 17.13 2.61
CA GLU A 78 4.48 17.58 1.55
C GLU A 78 5.25 18.12 0.34
N SER A 79 6.40 18.77 0.58
CA SER A 79 7.21 19.37 -0.48
C SER A 79 7.91 18.29 -1.33
N ARG A 80 7.93 18.48 -2.65
CA ARG A 80 8.65 17.60 -3.59
C ARG A 80 10.11 17.34 -3.18
N PRO A 81 10.91 18.35 -2.79
CA PRO A 81 12.29 18.11 -2.38
C PRO A 81 12.41 17.25 -1.13
N ALA A 82 11.53 17.43 -0.14
CA ALA A 82 11.54 16.61 1.08
C ALA A 82 11.15 15.16 0.81
N ARG A 83 10.28 14.90 -0.17
CA ARG A 83 9.97 13.54 -0.63
C ARG A 83 11.13 12.89 -1.36
N MET A 84 11.79 13.62 -2.27
CA MET A 84 12.99 13.11 -2.94
C MET A 84 14.09 12.73 -1.94
N ALA A 85 14.26 13.50 -0.87
CA ALA A 85 15.22 13.19 0.20
C ALA A 85 14.79 11.99 1.08
N TRP A 86 13.49 11.73 1.20
CA TRP A 86 12.93 10.57 1.89
C TRP A 86 13.08 9.27 1.08
N GLU A 87 13.00 9.38 -0.25
CA GLU A 87 13.12 8.26 -1.19
C GLU A 87 14.57 7.75 -1.39
N GLN A 88 15.58 8.43 -0.81
CA GLN A 88 16.99 7.99 -0.85
C GLN A 88 17.27 6.90 0.18
#